data_AF-A0A4Z2EPF6-F1
#
_entry.id   AF-A0A4Z2EPF6-F1
#
_cell.length_a   1.000
_cell.length_b   1.000
_cell.length_c   1.000
_cell.angle_alpha   90.00
_cell.angle_beta   90.00
_cell.angle_gamma   90.00
#
_symmetry.space_group_name_H-M   'P 1'
#
loop_
_entity.id
_entity.type
_entity.pdbx_description
1 polymer ?
#
loop_
_entity_poly.entity_id
_entity_poly.type
_entity_poly.pdbx_seq_one_letter_code
_entity_poly.pdbx_strand_id
1 'polypeptide(L)'
;MFHVRCLHFPQAALRQKELEKSVQWAQDNDKTLRQIQDSLANTDRHLSAYLNDHIDAQQIPQEAQVAATPGPIGAKPRSDGDATKIQSELSSHEATLEDMVKKNQDKKPSPRVLGQIDLTQKMLTVVLTKFRLFQKPANYDVRLSECERLLAGVKSQAGVLGIRSVEQDVVQSQLDQCMKLYKVLSEVKGEVETVIKTGRQIVQRQQTEQPKNLDDRVTALKLLYNQLGSQVTESKLELEKSLKLSRKLRKELNGLTEWLAATDAELTRRSAVDGMPSDLEAEVAWAQV
;
A
#
# COMPACT_ATOMS: atom_id res chain seq x y z
N MET A 1 47.37 -41.42 59.60
CA MET A 1 46.08 -41.56 58.89
C MET A 1 45.00 -40.55 59.33
N PHE A 2 45.05 -39.94 60.52
CA PHE A 2 43.98 -39.01 60.97
C PHE A 2 44.07 -37.57 60.44
N HIS A 3 45.24 -37.12 59.97
CA HIS A 3 45.43 -35.73 59.51
C HIS A 3 44.86 -35.45 58.10
N VAL A 4 44.77 -36.46 57.24
CA VAL A 4 44.22 -36.34 55.88
C VAL A 4 42.68 -36.22 55.91
N ARG A 5 42.04 -36.79 56.94
CA ARG A 5 40.57 -36.76 57.12
C ARG A 5 40.05 -35.40 57.61
N CYS A 6 40.83 -34.64 58.37
CA CYS A 6 40.45 -33.31 58.87
C CYS A 6 40.50 -32.20 57.81
N LEU A 7 41.39 -32.28 56.81
CA LEU A 7 41.46 -31.30 55.72
C LEU A 7 40.39 -31.53 54.64
N HIS A 8 39.92 -32.77 54.49
CA HIS A 8 38.86 -33.12 53.55
C HIS A 8 37.48 -32.55 53.94
N PHE A 9 37.21 -32.38 55.23
CA PHE A 9 35.90 -31.93 55.74
C PHE A 9 35.56 -30.47 55.37
N PRO A 10 36.43 -29.47 55.58
CA PRO A 10 36.16 -28.09 55.15
C PRO A 10 36.10 -27.95 53.62
N GLN A 11 36.90 -28.73 52.88
CA GLN A 11 36.87 -28.72 51.42
C GLN A 11 35.57 -29.33 50.86
N ALA A 12 35.03 -30.38 51.51
CA ALA A 12 33.73 -30.95 51.19
C ALA A 12 32.57 -29.99 51.49
N ALA A 13 32.62 -29.26 52.61
CA ALA A 13 31.59 -28.29 52.99
C ALA A 13 31.53 -27.07 52.03
N LEU A 14 32.69 -26.57 51.58
CA LEU A 14 32.74 -25.50 50.57
C LEU A 14 32.14 -25.96 49.23
N ARG A 15 32.50 -27.17 48.80
CA ARG A 15 31.97 -27.77 47.56
C ARG A 15 30.46 -28.02 47.65
N GLN A 16 29.96 -28.45 48.81
CA GLN A 16 28.52 -28.59 49.03
C GLN A 16 27.78 -27.26 48.86
N LYS A 17 28.30 -26.19 49.48
CA LYS A 17 27.71 -24.84 49.37
C LYS A 17 27.73 -24.29 47.94
N GLU A 18 28.78 -24.58 47.18
CA GLU A 18 28.85 -24.23 45.75
C GLU A 18 27.85 -25.02 44.91
N LEU A 19 27.70 -26.32 45.15
CA LEU A 19 26.72 -27.16 44.47
C LEU A 19 25.29 -26.73 44.80
N GLU A 20 24.98 -26.42 46.06
CA GLU A 20 23.66 -25.89 46.47
C GLU A 20 23.33 -24.59 45.73
N LYS A 21 24.28 -23.65 45.65
CA LYS A 21 24.11 -22.42 44.86
C LYS A 21 23.91 -22.71 43.36
N SER A 22 24.64 -23.68 42.81
CA SER A 22 24.51 -24.07 41.41
C SER A 22 23.16 -24.72 41.10
N VAL A 23 22.66 -25.58 42.00
CA VAL A 23 21.37 -26.26 41.87
C VAL A 23 20.23 -25.26 42.00
N GLN A 24 20.27 -24.36 43.00
CA GLN A 24 19.26 -23.31 43.16
C GLN A 24 19.18 -22.44 41.91
N TRP A 25 20.32 -21.99 41.40
CA TRP A 25 20.38 -21.20 40.19
C TRP A 25 19.81 -21.93 38.96
N ALA A 26 20.06 -23.23 38.82
CA ALA A 26 19.48 -24.04 37.74
C ALA A 26 17.96 -24.20 37.89
N GLN A 27 17.45 -24.36 39.11
CA GLN A 27 16.01 -24.42 39.39
C GLN A 27 15.29 -23.10 39.08
N ASP A 28 15.90 -21.97 39.46
CA ASP A 28 15.35 -20.63 39.17
C ASP A 28 15.32 -20.35 37.66
N ASN A 29 16.35 -20.79 36.92
CA ASN A 29 16.36 -20.72 35.46
C ASN A 29 15.26 -21.60 34.84
N ASP A 30 15.12 -22.86 35.27
CA ASP A 30 14.07 -23.76 34.77
C ASP A 30 12.66 -23.16 35.03
N LYS A 31 12.45 -22.54 36.20
CA LYS A 31 11.17 -21.87 36.54
C LYS A 31 10.90 -20.67 35.63
N THR A 32 11.90 -19.81 35.44
CA THR A 32 11.80 -18.63 34.57
C THR A 32 11.52 -19.04 33.13
N LEU A 33 12.22 -20.06 32.61
CA LEU A 33 12.03 -20.57 31.25
C LEU A 33 10.61 -21.13 31.04
N ARG A 34 10.07 -21.87 32.01
CA ARG A 34 8.68 -22.36 31.92
C ARG A 34 7.67 -21.21 31.88
N GLN A 35 7.84 -20.20 32.72
CA GLN A 35 6.96 -19.03 32.72
C GLN A 35 6.97 -18.30 31.37
N ILE A 36 8.16 -18.13 30.77
CA ILE A 36 8.30 -17.54 29.43
C ILE A 36 7.63 -18.45 28.39
N GLN A 37 7.88 -19.76 28.42
CA GLN A 37 7.27 -20.71 27.48
C GLN A 37 5.73 -20.70 27.55
N ASP A 38 5.15 -20.68 28.75
CA ASP A 38 3.70 -20.63 28.95
C ASP A 38 3.10 -19.31 28.43
N SER A 39 3.76 -18.18 28.71
CA SER A 39 3.37 -16.87 28.20
C SER A 39 3.46 -16.82 26.67
N LEU A 40 4.55 -17.29 26.07
CA LEU A 40 4.72 -17.37 24.62
C LEU A 40 3.65 -18.26 23.97
N ALA A 41 3.34 -19.42 24.57
CA ALA A 41 2.29 -20.30 24.07
C ALA A 41 0.90 -19.65 24.14
N ASN A 42 0.64 -18.82 25.17
CA ASN A 42 -0.60 -18.07 25.26
C ASN A 42 -0.70 -16.98 24.18
N THR A 43 0.36 -16.19 24.02
CA THR A 43 0.44 -15.16 22.98
C THR A 43 0.35 -15.77 21.59
N ASP A 44 0.97 -16.92 21.36
CA ASP A 44 0.87 -17.66 20.10
C ASP A 44 -0.58 -18.03 19.74
N ARG A 45 -1.35 -18.53 20.72
CA ARG A 45 -2.77 -18.85 20.53
C ARG A 45 -3.59 -17.60 20.18
N HIS A 46 -3.38 -16.50 20.92
CA HIS A 46 -4.09 -15.24 20.66
C HIS A 46 -3.76 -14.69 19.26
N LEU A 47 -2.48 -14.62 18.88
CA LEU A 47 -2.08 -14.14 17.56
C LEU A 47 -2.60 -15.03 16.44
N SER A 48 -2.63 -16.35 16.64
CA SER A 48 -3.18 -17.27 15.66
C SER A 48 -4.69 -17.08 15.47
N ALA A 49 -5.44 -16.80 16.54
CA ALA A 49 -6.86 -16.47 16.45
C ALA A 49 -7.09 -15.15 15.70
N TYR A 50 -6.37 -14.08 16.06
CA TYR A 50 -6.51 -12.79 15.37
C TYR A 50 -6.16 -12.85 13.88
N LEU A 51 -5.09 -13.57 13.52
CA LEU A 51 -4.70 -13.78 12.14
C LEU A 51 -5.76 -14.57 11.35
N ASN A 52 -6.40 -15.55 11.97
CA ASN A 52 -7.49 -16.31 11.36
C ASN A 52 -8.75 -15.46 11.13
N ASP A 53 -9.03 -14.54 12.06
CA ASP A 53 -10.21 -13.68 12.00
C ASP A 53 -9.96 -12.37 11.22
N HIS A 54 -8.79 -12.23 10.59
CA HIS A 54 -8.33 -11.04 9.86
C HIS A 54 -8.40 -9.74 10.68
N ILE A 55 -8.15 -9.83 11.99
CA ILE A 55 -8.08 -8.69 12.89
C ILE A 55 -6.64 -8.20 12.94
N ASP A 56 -6.42 -6.91 12.70
CA ASP A 56 -5.11 -6.28 12.83
C ASP A 56 -4.90 -5.56 14.17
N ALA A 57 -3.66 -5.13 14.42
CA ALA A 57 -3.27 -4.38 15.63
C ALA A 57 -4.06 -3.08 15.88
N GLN A 58 -4.69 -2.50 14.85
CA GLN A 58 -5.53 -1.31 14.96
C GLN A 58 -7.00 -1.64 15.25
N GLN A 59 -7.41 -2.89 15.06
CA GLN A 59 -8.79 -3.36 15.15
C GLN A 59 -9.11 -4.14 16.42
N ILE A 60 -8.20 -4.34 17.37
CA ILE A 60 -8.50 -5.00 18.65
C ILE A 60 -9.16 -4.00 19.62
N PRO A 61 -10.48 -4.08 19.88
CA PRO A 61 -11.08 -3.48 21.07
C PRO A 61 -10.74 -4.30 22.32
N GLN A 62 -10.62 -3.60 23.45
CA GLN A 62 -10.24 -4.10 24.78
C GLN A 62 -11.10 -5.30 25.23
N GLU A 63 -10.68 -6.54 24.96
CA GLU A 63 -11.33 -7.75 25.50
C GLU A 63 -10.58 -8.23 26.76
N ALA A 64 -10.70 -7.45 27.83
CA ALA A 64 -10.56 -7.98 29.19
C ALA A 64 -11.21 -7.01 30.19
N GLN A 65 -12.30 -7.46 30.80
CA GLN A 65 -12.95 -6.93 32.02
C GLN A 65 -13.93 -5.75 31.84
N VAL A 66 -15.17 -6.02 31.40
CA VAL A 66 -16.36 -5.40 32.04
C VAL A 66 -17.54 -6.37 32.02
N ALA A 67 -17.42 -7.47 32.78
CA ALA A 67 -18.58 -7.95 33.53
C ALA A 67 -18.62 -7.12 34.82
N ALA A 68 -19.74 -6.42 35.02
CA ALA A 68 -20.12 -5.59 36.17
C ALA A 68 -19.92 -4.06 36.04
N THR A 69 -21.07 -3.39 36.23
CA THR A 69 -21.36 -1.97 36.52
C THR A 69 -21.42 -0.93 35.39
N PRO A 70 -22.60 -0.29 35.16
CA PRO A 70 -22.71 0.93 34.37
C PRO A 70 -22.46 2.16 35.26
N GLY A 71 -21.43 2.95 34.94
CA GLY A 71 -21.16 4.26 35.54
C GLY A 71 -20.88 5.30 34.44
N PRO A 72 -21.29 6.57 34.60
CA PRO A 72 -21.46 7.47 33.47
C PRO A 72 -20.19 8.24 33.08
N ILE A 73 -20.02 8.36 31.77
CA ILE A 73 -19.58 9.53 31.00
C ILE A 73 -18.35 10.28 31.54
N GLY A 74 -17.18 9.95 31.00
CA GLY A 74 -15.99 10.80 31.09
C GLY A 74 -14.72 10.11 30.62
N ALA A 75 -14.16 10.58 29.49
CA ALA A 75 -12.88 10.20 28.90
C ALA A 75 -12.75 8.76 28.36
N LYS A 76 -12.97 8.58 27.06
CA LYS A 76 -12.59 7.38 26.30
C LYS A 76 -11.05 7.27 26.30
N PRO A 77 -10.43 6.24 26.91
CA PRO A 77 -9.00 6.03 26.83
C PRO A 77 -8.63 5.63 25.39
N ARG A 78 -7.49 6.14 24.91
CA ARG A 78 -6.94 5.81 23.59
C ARG A 78 -6.58 4.32 23.50
N SER A 79 -6.79 3.79 22.30
CA SER A 79 -6.91 2.39 21.87
C SER A 79 -5.58 1.65 21.67
N ASP A 80 -4.63 1.74 22.59
CA ASP A 80 -3.29 1.15 22.41
C ASP A 80 -2.96 0.01 23.40
N GLY A 81 -3.90 -0.42 24.24
CA GLY A 81 -3.64 -1.24 25.44
C GLY A 81 -3.02 -2.62 25.18
N ASP A 82 -3.64 -3.44 24.34
CA ASP A 82 -3.32 -4.88 24.29
C ASP A 82 -2.22 -5.24 23.29
N ALA A 83 -2.17 -4.59 22.12
CA ALA A 83 -1.06 -4.78 21.18
C ALA A 83 0.27 -4.24 21.75
N THR A 84 0.23 -3.12 22.46
CA THR A 84 1.39 -2.56 23.17
C THR A 84 1.80 -3.44 24.35
N LYS A 85 0.83 -4.06 25.03
CA LYS A 85 1.10 -5.02 26.10
C LYS A 85 1.80 -6.26 25.57
N ILE A 86 1.29 -6.88 24.49
CA ILE A 86 1.96 -8.01 23.82
C ILE A 86 3.37 -7.62 23.38
N GLN A 87 3.55 -6.42 22.81
CA GLN A 87 4.87 -5.93 22.44
C GLN A 87 5.82 -5.81 23.64
N SER A 88 5.36 -5.23 24.75
CA SER A 88 6.15 -5.07 25.98
C SER A 88 6.53 -6.42 26.61
N GLU A 89 5.60 -7.38 26.61
CA GLU A 89 5.83 -8.74 27.10
C GLU A 89 6.87 -9.46 26.24
N LEU A 90 6.77 -9.38 24.90
CA LEU A 90 7.74 -10.00 24.00
C LEU A 90 9.15 -9.39 24.14
N SER A 91 9.26 -8.06 24.27
CA SER A 91 10.55 -7.40 24.52
C SER A 91 11.13 -7.74 25.90
N SER A 92 10.29 -7.89 26.92
CA SER A 92 10.73 -8.32 28.25
C SER A 92 11.27 -9.76 28.22
N HIS A 93 10.60 -10.66 27.50
CA HIS A 93 11.03 -12.05 27.34
C HIS A 93 12.34 -12.15 26.56
N GLU A 94 12.50 -11.35 25.50
CA GLU A 94 13.75 -11.24 24.72
C GLU A 94 14.93 -10.80 25.60
N ALA A 95 14.76 -9.70 26.35
CA ALA A 95 15.80 -9.20 27.26
C ALA A 95 16.16 -10.23 28.35
N THR A 96 15.16 -10.93 28.92
CA THR A 96 15.39 -11.96 29.94
C THR A 96 16.18 -13.14 29.38
N LEU A 97 15.85 -13.60 28.15
CA LEU A 97 16.58 -14.69 27.50
C LEU A 97 18.02 -14.29 27.15
N GLU A 98 18.25 -13.06 26.69
CA GLU A 98 19.61 -12.55 26.42
C GLU A 98 20.46 -12.51 27.70
N ASP A 99 19.87 -12.04 28.80
CA ASP A 99 20.48 -12.03 30.13
C ASP A 99 20.83 -13.45 30.62
N MET A 100 19.93 -14.41 30.38
CA MET A 100 20.14 -15.81 30.73
C MET A 100 21.25 -16.46 29.90
N VAL A 101 21.33 -16.17 28.59
CA VAL A 101 22.42 -16.64 27.73
C VAL A 101 23.76 -16.11 28.23
N LYS A 102 23.83 -14.81 28.52
CA LYS A 102 25.06 -14.17 29.02
C LYS A 102 25.53 -14.78 30.33
N LYS A 103 24.63 -14.97 31.30
CA LYS A 103 24.94 -15.61 32.61
C LYS A 103 25.34 -17.09 32.48
N ASN A 104 24.95 -17.77 31.40
CA ASN A 104 25.34 -19.16 31.10
C ASN A 104 26.69 -19.26 30.35
N GLN A 105 27.21 -18.18 29.77
CA GLN A 105 28.56 -18.19 29.16
C GLN A 105 29.66 -18.23 30.24
N ASP A 106 29.44 -17.57 31.37
CA ASP A 106 30.41 -17.47 32.47
C ASP A 106 30.46 -18.71 33.38
N LYS A 107 29.42 -19.56 33.33
CA LYS A 107 29.26 -20.74 34.19
C LYS A 107 29.14 -21.97 33.30
N LYS A 108 30.04 -22.97 33.41
CA LYS A 108 29.96 -24.27 32.70
C LYS A 108 28.52 -24.83 32.74
N PRO A 109 27.69 -24.57 31.71
CA PRO A 109 26.27 -24.75 31.87
C PRO A 109 25.91 -26.20 31.58
N SER A 110 24.85 -26.70 32.20
CA SER A 110 24.33 -28.03 31.89
C SER A 110 23.80 -28.05 30.45
N PRO A 111 24.08 -29.11 29.65
CA PRO A 111 23.52 -29.26 28.30
C PRO A 111 21.99 -29.16 28.26
N ARG A 112 21.32 -29.56 29.35
CA ARG A 112 19.87 -29.45 29.51
C ARG A 112 19.39 -28.00 29.54
N VAL A 113 20.08 -27.12 30.25
CA VAL A 113 19.70 -25.70 30.39
C VAL A 113 19.90 -24.99 29.05
N LEU A 114 21.00 -25.28 28.35
CA LEU A 114 21.23 -24.77 27.00
C LEU A 114 20.13 -25.19 26.03
N GLY A 115 19.72 -26.46 26.05
CA GLY A 115 18.63 -26.96 25.20
C GLY A 115 17.28 -26.30 25.50
N GLN A 116 16.98 -26.03 26.77
CA GLN A 116 15.75 -25.31 27.15
C GLN A 116 15.78 -23.85 26.69
N ILE A 117 16.92 -23.16 26.79
CA ILE A 117 17.09 -21.79 26.30
C ILE A 117 16.91 -21.73 24.77
N ASP A 118 17.54 -22.64 24.02
CA ASP A 118 17.40 -22.72 22.56
C ASP A 118 15.94 -22.97 22.14
N LEU A 119 15.23 -23.86 22.83
CA LEU A 119 13.81 -24.10 22.60
C LEU A 119 12.99 -22.82 22.81
N THR A 120 13.19 -22.12 23.93
CA THR A 120 12.44 -20.89 24.23
C THR A 120 12.76 -19.76 23.25
N GLN A 121 14.02 -19.65 22.80
CA GLN A 121 14.41 -18.70 21.74
C GLN A 121 13.71 -19.00 20.41
N LYS A 122 13.59 -20.28 20.04
CA LYS A 122 12.83 -20.70 18.85
C LYS A 122 11.35 -20.34 18.99
N MET A 123 10.74 -20.61 20.14
CA MET A 123 9.36 -20.22 20.41
C MET A 123 9.16 -18.70 20.30
N LEU A 124 10.06 -17.92 20.91
CA LEU A 124 10.01 -16.45 20.82
C LEU A 124 10.10 -15.97 19.37
N THR A 125 10.98 -16.56 18.56
CA THR A 125 11.12 -16.23 17.13
C THR A 125 9.82 -16.49 16.36
N VAL A 126 9.14 -17.61 16.63
CA VAL A 126 7.85 -17.93 16.00
C VAL A 126 6.78 -16.91 16.39
N VAL A 127 6.67 -16.59 17.68
CA VAL A 127 5.68 -15.63 18.18
C VAL A 127 5.96 -14.22 17.66
N LEU A 128 7.22 -13.79 17.60
CA LEU A 128 7.62 -12.50 17.01
C LEU A 128 7.27 -12.43 15.52
N THR A 129 7.43 -13.53 14.78
CA THR A 129 7.04 -13.60 13.37
C THR A 129 5.53 -13.43 13.22
N LYS A 130 4.72 -14.16 14.00
CA LYS A 130 3.25 -13.99 14.00
C LYS A 130 2.84 -12.58 14.41
N PHE A 131 3.53 -12.00 15.40
CA PHE A 131 3.26 -10.64 15.86
C PHE A 131 3.52 -9.61 14.75
N ARG A 132 4.59 -9.77 13.97
CA ARG A 132 4.85 -8.91 12.79
C ARG A 132 3.75 -9.05 11.74
N LEU A 133 3.30 -10.27 11.45
CA LEU A 133 2.19 -10.48 10.50
C LEU A 133 0.89 -9.83 10.99
N PHE A 134 0.61 -9.94 12.30
CA PHE A 134 -0.55 -9.33 12.94
C PHE A 134 -0.53 -7.78 12.92
N GLN A 135 0.66 -7.18 12.84
CA GLN A 135 0.80 -5.72 12.69
C GLN A 135 0.51 -5.21 11.27
N LYS A 136 0.37 -6.09 10.27
CA LYS A 136 -0.04 -5.69 8.92
C LYS A 136 -1.50 -5.20 8.97
N PRO A 137 -1.85 -4.03 8.42
CA PRO A 137 -3.23 -3.60 8.35
C PRO A 137 -4.08 -4.58 7.54
N ALA A 138 -5.20 -5.04 8.10
CA ALA A 138 -6.05 -6.09 7.51
C ALA A 138 -6.68 -5.64 6.19
N ASN A 139 -7.01 -4.34 6.08
CA ASN A 139 -7.58 -3.76 4.87
C ASN A 139 -6.55 -3.46 3.77
N TYR A 140 -5.25 -3.66 4.02
CA TYR A 140 -4.21 -3.25 3.09
C TYR A 140 -4.31 -3.98 1.74
N ASP A 141 -4.49 -5.30 1.75
CA ASP A 141 -4.56 -6.08 0.52
C ASP A 141 -5.77 -5.71 -0.35
N VAL A 142 -6.90 -5.38 0.30
CA VAL A 142 -8.12 -4.90 -0.37
C VAL A 142 -7.85 -3.56 -1.04
N ARG A 143 -7.30 -2.59 -0.29
CA ARG A 143 -6.97 -1.24 -0.81
C ARG A 143 -5.97 -1.31 -1.97
N LEU A 144 -4.93 -2.13 -1.85
CA LEU A 144 -3.98 -2.36 -2.92
C LEU A 144 -4.66 -2.90 -4.18
N SER A 145 -5.50 -3.93 -4.03
CA SER A 145 -6.23 -4.54 -5.15
C SER A 145 -7.23 -3.57 -5.79
N GLU A 146 -7.86 -2.71 -4.99
CA GLU A 146 -8.74 -1.65 -5.49
C GLU A 146 -7.98 -0.62 -6.32
N CYS A 147 -6.82 -0.14 -5.86
CA CYS A 147 -5.95 0.73 -6.64
C CYS A 147 -5.50 0.06 -7.95
N GLU A 148 -5.04 -1.20 -7.89
CA GLU A 148 -4.62 -1.96 -9.07
C GLU A 148 -5.78 -2.07 -10.09
N ARG A 149 -6.98 -2.41 -9.63
CA ARG A 149 -8.18 -2.50 -10.47
C ARG A 149 -8.59 -1.15 -11.07
N LEU A 150 -8.56 -0.07 -10.29
CA LEU A 150 -8.89 1.27 -10.77
C LEU A 150 -7.91 1.72 -11.86
N LEU A 151 -6.60 1.56 -11.65
CA LEU A 151 -5.60 1.92 -12.65
C LEU A 151 -5.67 1.03 -13.89
N ALA A 152 -5.97 -0.26 -13.74
CA ALA A 152 -6.24 -1.14 -14.88
C ALA A 152 -7.47 -0.68 -15.69
N GLY A 153 -8.53 -0.24 -15.00
CA GLY A 153 -9.70 0.37 -15.61
C GLY A 153 -9.36 1.63 -16.40
N VAL A 154 -8.58 2.54 -15.81
CA VAL A 154 -8.09 3.74 -16.50
C VAL A 154 -7.23 3.37 -17.71
N LYS A 155 -6.32 2.39 -17.58
CA LYS A 155 -5.47 1.91 -18.68
C LYS A 155 -6.28 1.40 -19.87
N SER A 156 -7.32 0.60 -19.60
CA SER A 156 -8.19 0.06 -20.65
C SER A 156 -8.90 1.16 -21.45
N GLN A 157 -9.27 2.25 -20.79
CA GLN A 157 -9.91 3.41 -21.41
C GLN A 157 -8.90 4.38 -22.04
N ALA A 158 -7.69 4.49 -21.48
CA ALA A 158 -6.63 5.38 -21.96
C ALA A 158 -6.11 4.97 -23.35
N GLY A 159 -6.11 3.67 -23.69
CA GLY A 159 -5.82 3.18 -25.04
C GLY A 159 -6.78 3.70 -26.11
N VAL A 160 -7.92 4.29 -25.71
CA VAL A 160 -8.92 4.85 -26.61
C VAL A 160 -8.67 6.34 -26.94
N LEU A 161 -7.77 7.01 -26.21
CA LEU A 161 -7.60 8.47 -26.25
C LEU A 161 -6.78 9.04 -27.42
N GLY A 162 -6.24 8.20 -28.32
CA GLY A 162 -5.58 8.68 -29.53
C GLY A 162 -6.53 9.48 -30.43
N ILE A 163 -6.03 10.47 -31.17
CA ILE A 163 -6.83 11.24 -32.15
C ILE A 163 -7.39 10.26 -33.18
N ARG A 164 -8.73 10.11 -33.23
CA ARG A 164 -9.41 9.15 -34.13
C ARG A 164 -10.20 9.84 -35.24
N SER A 165 -10.38 11.15 -35.15
CA SER A 165 -11.16 11.92 -36.11
C SER A 165 -10.65 13.35 -36.21
N VAL A 166 -10.99 13.99 -37.33
CA VAL A 166 -10.80 15.42 -37.57
C VAL A 166 -12.12 16.17 -37.34
N GLU A 167 -13.24 15.46 -37.19
CA GLU A 167 -14.55 16.05 -36.91
C GLU A 167 -14.58 16.67 -35.51
N GLN A 168 -14.98 17.94 -35.42
CA GLN A 168 -14.94 18.71 -34.18
C GLN A 168 -15.71 18.02 -33.05
N ASP A 169 -16.87 17.46 -33.35
CA ASP A 169 -17.77 16.90 -32.35
C ASP A 169 -17.19 15.60 -31.76
N VAL A 170 -16.50 14.81 -32.60
CA VAL A 170 -15.78 13.61 -32.17
C VAL A 170 -14.56 14.00 -31.34
N VAL A 171 -13.73 14.95 -31.79
CA VAL A 171 -12.54 15.38 -31.05
C VAL A 171 -12.91 16.00 -29.70
N GLN A 172 -14.01 16.76 -29.63
CA GLN A 172 -14.54 17.28 -28.37
C GLN A 172 -14.95 16.15 -27.42
N SER A 173 -15.68 15.15 -27.91
CA SER A 173 -16.07 13.97 -27.11
C SER A 173 -14.85 13.20 -26.59
N GLN A 174 -13.81 13.04 -27.42
CA GLN A 174 -12.55 12.42 -27.02
C GLN A 174 -11.84 13.23 -25.91
N LEU A 175 -11.83 14.56 -26.02
CA LEU A 175 -11.25 15.44 -25.00
C LEU A 175 -12.03 15.35 -23.68
N ASP A 176 -13.36 15.32 -23.73
CA ASP A 176 -14.20 15.18 -22.54
C ASP A 176 -13.94 13.84 -21.83
N GLN A 177 -13.75 12.76 -22.59
CA GLN A 177 -13.36 11.46 -22.05
C GLN A 177 -11.95 11.49 -21.43
N CYS A 178 -10.99 12.15 -22.08
CA CYS A 178 -9.65 12.35 -21.53
C CYS A 178 -9.70 13.11 -20.19
N MET A 179 -10.52 14.15 -20.10
CA MET A 179 -10.69 14.95 -18.89
C MET A 179 -11.34 14.14 -17.75
N LYS A 180 -12.28 13.23 -18.06
CA LYS A 180 -12.83 12.29 -17.06
C LYS A 180 -11.74 11.39 -16.49
N LEU A 181 -10.88 10.83 -17.33
CA LEU A 181 -9.77 9.97 -16.89
C LEU A 181 -8.74 10.75 -16.06
N TYR A 182 -8.44 11.99 -16.46
CA TYR A 182 -7.60 12.89 -15.67
C TYR A 182 -8.17 13.13 -14.26
N LYS A 183 -9.48 13.39 -14.16
CA LYS A 183 -10.15 13.58 -12.87
C LYS A 183 -10.04 12.34 -11.99
N VAL A 184 -10.32 11.14 -12.52
CA VAL A 184 -10.19 9.88 -11.77
C VAL A 184 -8.76 9.67 -11.27
N LEU A 185 -7.74 9.91 -12.10
CA LEU A 185 -6.34 9.81 -11.68
C LEU A 185 -5.99 10.82 -10.57
N SER A 186 -6.53 12.03 -10.65
CA SER A 186 -6.29 13.06 -9.63
C SER A 186 -6.92 12.73 -8.28
N GLU A 187 -8.12 12.12 -8.28
CA GLU A 187 -8.84 11.72 -7.06
C GLU A 187 -8.16 10.52 -6.38
N VAL A 188 -7.66 9.55 -7.14
CA VAL A 188 -7.02 8.35 -6.60
C VAL A 188 -5.56 8.58 -6.17
N LYS A 189 -4.96 9.73 -6.50
CA LYS A 189 -3.54 10.04 -6.24
C LYS A 189 -3.14 9.82 -4.78
N GLY A 190 -3.86 10.42 -3.84
CA GLY A 190 -3.52 10.33 -2.41
C GLY A 190 -3.64 8.91 -1.86
N GLU A 191 -4.60 8.15 -2.38
CA GLU A 191 -4.80 6.75 -2.02
C GLU A 191 -3.65 5.88 -2.55
N VAL A 192 -3.27 6.05 -3.83
CA VAL A 192 -2.12 5.34 -4.43
C VAL A 192 -0.82 5.65 -3.69
N GLU A 193 -0.57 6.91 -3.35
CA GLU A 193 0.62 7.31 -2.57
C GLU A 193 0.63 6.66 -1.19
N THR A 194 -0.53 6.62 -0.52
CA THR A 194 -0.67 5.99 0.80
C THR A 194 -0.44 4.48 0.71
N VAL A 195 -1.06 3.80 -0.24
CA VAL A 195 -0.90 2.35 -0.48
C VAL A 195 0.55 2.01 -0.80
N ILE A 196 1.24 2.82 -1.60
CA ILE A 196 2.66 2.64 -1.91
C ILE A 196 3.50 2.79 -0.63
N LYS A 197 3.29 3.86 0.14
CA LYS A 197 4.05 4.14 1.36
C LYS A 197 3.85 3.02 2.39
N THR A 198 2.60 2.65 2.65
CA THR A 198 2.26 1.56 3.59
C THR A 198 2.82 0.22 3.10
N GLY A 199 2.75 -0.07 1.81
CA GLY A 199 3.34 -1.29 1.23
C GLY A 199 4.84 -1.40 1.45
N ARG A 200 5.59 -0.32 1.19
CA ARG A 200 7.03 -0.27 1.47
C ARG A 200 7.33 -0.45 2.96
N GLN A 201 6.51 0.12 3.83
CA GLN A 201 6.65 -0.03 5.28
C GLN A 201 6.40 -1.47 5.74
N ILE A 202 5.39 -2.15 5.18
CA ILE A 202 5.10 -3.57 5.46
C ILE A 202 6.30 -4.45 5.07
N VAL A 203 6.89 -4.23 3.89
CA VAL A 203 8.09 -4.95 3.43
C VAL A 203 9.27 -4.67 4.36
N GLN A 204 9.54 -3.39 4.68
CA GLN A 204 10.65 -2.99 5.54
C GLN A 204 10.55 -3.59 6.95
N ARG A 205 9.33 -3.68 7.51
CA ARG A 205 9.07 -4.24 8.83
C ARG A 205 8.87 -5.76 8.83
N GLN A 206 9.00 -6.42 7.68
CA GLN A 206 8.81 -7.86 7.52
C GLN A 206 7.42 -8.33 8.01
N GLN A 207 6.39 -7.53 7.74
CA GLN A 207 5.00 -7.79 8.13
C GLN A 207 4.23 -8.59 7.05
N THR A 208 4.95 -9.25 6.15
CA THR A 208 4.40 -10.09 5.09
C THR A 208 5.31 -11.28 4.85
N GLU A 209 4.73 -12.44 4.54
CA GLU A 209 5.46 -13.64 4.16
C GLU A 209 6.01 -13.56 2.73
N GLN A 210 5.49 -12.64 1.92
CA GLN A 210 5.89 -12.45 0.52
C GLN A 210 6.43 -11.02 0.27
N PRO A 211 7.57 -10.64 0.89
CA PRO A 211 8.10 -9.29 0.81
C PRO A 211 8.45 -8.87 -0.62
N LYS A 212 9.05 -9.77 -1.40
CA LYS A 212 9.41 -9.51 -2.80
C LYS A 212 8.17 -9.28 -3.68
N ASN A 213 7.16 -10.14 -3.57
CA ASN A 213 5.92 -10.00 -4.35
C ASN A 213 5.22 -8.68 -4.04
N LEU A 214 5.11 -8.32 -2.76
CA LEU A 214 4.50 -7.05 -2.36
C LEU A 214 5.30 -5.85 -2.90
N ASP A 215 6.63 -5.90 -2.81
CA ASP A 215 7.49 -4.84 -3.34
C ASP A 215 7.33 -4.66 -4.85
N ASP A 216 7.30 -5.77 -5.59
CA ASP A 216 7.08 -5.81 -7.04
C ASP A 216 5.71 -5.21 -7.41
N ARG A 217 4.63 -5.60 -6.69
CA ARG A 217 3.28 -5.07 -6.90
C ARG A 217 3.20 -3.57 -6.65
N VAL A 218 3.77 -3.09 -5.54
CA VAL A 218 3.81 -1.66 -5.20
C VAL A 218 4.63 -0.87 -6.23
N THR A 219 5.73 -1.45 -6.72
CA THR A 219 6.55 -0.86 -7.79
C THR A 219 5.75 -0.78 -9.09
N ALA A 220 5.09 -1.86 -9.48
CA ALA A 220 4.26 -1.91 -10.68
C ALA A 220 3.10 -0.90 -10.62
N LEU A 221 2.43 -0.76 -9.47
CA LEU A 221 1.38 0.22 -9.24
C LEU A 221 1.90 1.65 -9.45
N LYS A 222 3.06 1.98 -8.88
CA LYS A 222 3.71 3.29 -9.04
C LYS A 222 4.05 3.58 -10.50
N LEU A 223 4.65 2.60 -11.19
CA LEU A 223 5.01 2.75 -12.61
C LEU A 223 3.75 2.96 -13.47
N LEU A 224 2.71 2.17 -13.24
CA LEU A 224 1.45 2.28 -13.97
C LEU A 224 0.80 3.64 -13.75
N TYR A 225 0.72 4.13 -12.52
CA TYR A 225 0.17 5.46 -12.22
C TYR A 225 0.94 6.57 -12.96
N ASN A 226 2.28 6.54 -12.91
CA ASN A 226 3.11 7.53 -13.60
C ASN A 226 2.95 7.48 -15.12
N GLN A 227 2.89 6.27 -15.68
CA GLN A 227 2.67 6.07 -17.12
C GLN A 227 1.32 6.64 -17.55
N LEU A 228 0.24 6.31 -16.82
CA LEU A 228 -1.10 6.81 -17.11
C LEU A 228 -1.19 8.33 -16.95
N GLY A 229 -0.56 8.89 -15.92
CA GLY A 229 -0.48 10.33 -15.72
C GLY A 229 0.19 11.05 -16.89
N SER A 230 1.31 10.51 -17.39
CA SER A 230 1.97 11.02 -18.60
C SER A 230 1.07 10.91 -19.83
N GLN A 231 0.52 9.72 -20.08
CA GLN A 231 -0.30 9.44 -21.26
C GLN A 231 -1.56 10.31 -21.33
N VAL A 232 -2.28 10.49 -20.21
CA VAL A 232 -3.48 11.32 -20.15
C VAL A 232 -3.14 12.80 -20.35
N THR A 233 -2.01 13.26 -19.81
CA THR A 233 -1.56 14.66 -19.98
C THR A 233 -1.16 14.95 -21.43
N GLU A 234 -0.43 14.04 -22.07
CA GLU A 234 -0.03 14.13 -23.47
C GLU A 234 -1.26 14.07 -24.39
N SER A 235 -2.13 13.08 -24.20
CA SER A 235 -3.37 12.93 -24.98
C SER A 235 -4.26 14.17 -24.87
N LYS A 236 -4.37 14.78 -23.68
CA LYS A 236 -5.11 16.02 -23.48
C LYS A 236 -4.55 17.15 -24.35
N LEU A 237 -3.23 17.37 -24.31
CA LEU A 237 -2.58 18.43 -25.08
C LEU A 237 -2.77 18.24 -26.59
N GLU A 238 -2.64 17.01 -27.07
CA GLU A 238 -2.85 16.66 -28.46
C GLU A 238 -4.30 16.87 -28.91
N LEU A 239 -5.27 16.44 -28.09
CA LEU A 239 -6.70 16.62 -28.37
C LEU A 239 -7.10 18.10 -28.35
N GLU A 240 -6.57 18.90 -27.42
CA GLU A 240 -6.80 20.36 -27.39
C GLU A 240 -6.27 21.04 -28.66
N LYS A 241 -5.07 20.65 -29.12
CA LYS A 241 -4.50 21.13 -30.38
C LYS A 241 -5.32 20.70 -31.59
N SER A 242 -5.72 19.44 -31.65
CA SER A 242 -6.55 18.87 -32.72
C SER A 242 -7.91 19.58 -32.79
N LEU A 243 -8.55 19.80 -31.65
CA LEU A 243 -9.83 20.49 -31.55
C LEU A 243 -9.75 21.93 -32.08
N LYS A 244 -8.66 22.64 -31.75
CA LYS A 244 -8.41 23.99 -32.27
C LYS A 244 -8.27 23.99 -33.80
N LEU A 245 -7.55 23.02 -34.36
CA LEU A 245 -7.39 22.89 -35.82
C LEU A 245 -8.70 22.50 -36.50
N SER A 246 -9.46 21.56 -35.93
CA SER A 246 -10.77 21.13 -36.43
C SER A 246 -11.77 22.29 -36.48
N ARG A 247 -11.83 23.11 -35.41
CA ARG A 247 -12.65 24.34 -35.39
C ARG A 247 -12.25 25.33 -36.48
N LYS A 248 -10.95 25.49 -36.72
CA LYS A 248 -10.45 26.35 -37.81
C LYS A 248 -10.87 25.81 -39.17
N LEU A 249 -10.67 24.52 -39.41
CA LEU A 249 -11.07 23.87 -40.67
C LEU A 249 -12.56 24.02 -40.95
N ARG A 250 -13.44 23.76 -39.96
CA ARG A 250 -14.89 23.93 -40.10
C ARG A 250 -15.26 25.36 -40.47
N LYS A 251 -14.60 26.37 -39.87
CA LYS A 251 -14.82 27.78 -40.19
C LYS A 251 -14.45 28.11 -41.64
N GLU A 252 -13.27 27.69 -42.10
CA GLU A 252 -12.83 27.94 -43.48
C GLU A 252 -13.72 27.20 -44.49
N LEU A 253 -14.14 25.97 -44.18
CA LEU A 253 -15.01 25.17 -45.04
C LEU A 253 -16.40 25.80 -45.17
N ASN A 254 -16.97 26.32 -44.08
CA ASN A 254 -18.23 27.06 -44.12
C ASN A 254 -18.10 28.31 -45.00
N GLY A 255 -17.03 29.10 -44.81
CA GLY A 255 -16.78 30.29 -45.64
C GLY A 255 -16.62 29.97 -47.13
N LEU A 256 -15.91 28.88 -47.46
CA LEU A 256 -15.79 28.41 -48.84
C LEU A 256 -17.14 27.94 -49.41
N THR A 257 -17.94 27.25 -48.60
CA THR A 257 -19.28 26.78 -49.01
C THR A 257 -20.23 27.94 -49.27
N GLU A 258 -20.21 28.97 -48.40
CA GLU A 258 -20.97 30.21 -48.58
C GLU A 258 -20.53 30.95 -49.85
N TRP A 259 -19.21 31.06 -50.09
CA TRP A 259 -18.67 31.68 -51.29
C TRP A 259 -19.04 30.90 -52.58
N LEU A 260 -18.97 29.58 -52.55
CA LEU A 260 -19.39 28.72 -53.67
C LEU A 260 -20.88 28.88 -53.95
N ALA A 261 -21.73 28.87 -52.93
CA ALA A 261 -23.17 29.06 -53.08
C ALA A 261 -23.51 30.44 -53.67
N ALA A 262 -22.81 31.50 -53.22
CA ALA A 262 -22.98 32.84 -53.79
C ALA A 262 -22.55 32.91 -55.25
N THR A 263 -21.41 32.29 -55.60
CA THR A 263 -20.89 32.24 -56.97
C THR A 263 -21.80 31.44 -57.89
N ASP A 264 -22.33 30.31 -57.42
CA ASP A 264 -23.27 29.47 -58.17
C ASP A 264 -24.61 30.18 -58.42
N ALA A 265 -25.13 30.89 -57.40
CA ALA A 265 -26.33 31.72 -57.55
C ALA A 265 -26.11 32.86 -58.57
N GLU A 266 -24.95 33.51 -58.53
CA GLU A 266 -24.59 34.58 -59.47
C GLU A 266 -24.42 34.04 -60.90
N LEU A 267 -23.77 32.89 -61.07
CA LEU A 267 -23.64 32.22 -62.37
C LEU A 267 -25.00 31.82 -62.93
N THR A 268 -25.86 31.23 -62.09
CA THR A 268 -27.23 30.84 -62.45
C THR A 268 -28.03 32.07 -62.89
N ARG A 269 -27.95 33.18 -62.13
CA ARG A 269 -28.57 34.45 -62.48
C ARG A 269 -28.11 34.95 -63.85
N ARG A 270 -26.79 34.95 -64.11
CA ARG A 270 -26.23 35.37 -65.41
C ARG A 270 -26.69 34.47 -66.56
N SER A 271 -26.78 33.16 -66.33
CA SER A 271 -27.23 32.21 -67.35
C SER A 271 -28.72 32.32 -67.69
N ALA A 272 -29.54 32.84 -66.76
CA ALA A 272 -30.96 33.06 -66.94
C ALA A 272 -31.30 34.40 -67.63
N VAL A 273 -30.32 35.31 -67.77
CA VAL A 273 -30.48 36.51 -68.59
C VAL A 273 -30.34 36.11 -70.06
N ASP A 274 -31.45 36.14 -70.78
CA ASP A 274 -31.48 35.84 -72.21
C ASP A 274 -30.90 37.03 -73.00
N GLY A 275 -29.84 36.78 -73.78
CA GLY A 275 -29.22 37.74 -74.71
C GLY A 275 -27.77 38.11 -74.40
N MET A 276 -26.86 37.75 -75.32
CA MET A 276 -25.51 38.32 -75.41
C MET A 276 -25.61 39.85 -75.42
N PRO A 277 -24.78 40.59 -74.66
CA PRO A 277 -24.80 42.06 -74.69
C PRO A 277 -24.70 42.58 -76.14
N SER A 278 -25.61 43.47 -76.52
CA SER A 278 -25.72 43.98 -77.90
C SER A 278 -24.71 45.10 -78.22
N ASP A 279 -24.07 45.68 -77.21
CA ASP A 279 -23.06 46.72 -77.34
C ASP A 279 -22.05 46.70 -76.16
N LEU A 280 -20.98 47.47 -76.31
CA LEU A 280 -19.85 47.53 -75.38
C LEU A 280 -20.25 48.09 -74.01
N GLU A 281 -21.26 48.95 -73.95
CA GLU A 281 -21.72 49.61 -72.72
C GLU A 281 -22.57 48.65 -71.89
N ALA A 282 -23.42 47.85 -72.55
CA ALA A 282 -24.14 46.73 -71.96
C ALA A 282 -23.20 45.61 -71.50
N GLU A 283 -22.09 45.37 -72.22
CA GLU A 283 -21.08 44.37 -71.83
C GLU A 283 -20.27 44.83 -70.61
N VAL A 284 -19.90 46.12 -70.55
CA VAL A 284 -19.26 46.72 -69.36
C VAL A 284 -20.21 46.73 -68.16
N ALA A 285 -21.48 47.07 -68.35
CA ALA A 285 -22.49 47.02 -67.29
C ALA A 285 -22.77 45.57 -66.83
N TRP A 286 -22.73 44.60 -67.74
CA TRP A 286 -22.86 43.17 -67.44
C TRP A 286 -21.65 42.61 -66.67
N ALA A 287 -20.45 43.13 -66.93
CA ALA A 287 -19.23 42.72 -66.23
C ALA A 287 -19.02 43.39 -64.86
N GLN A 288 -19.70 44.52 -64.59
CA GLN A 288 -19.55 45.31 -63.37
C GLN A 288 -20.58 44.99 -62.26
N VAL A 289 -21.63 44.22 -62.56
CA VAL A 289 -22.59 43.64 -61.59
C VAL A 289 -22.16 42.22 -61.25
#